data_AF-A0A2D7BBE3-F1
#
_entry.id   AF-A0A2D7BBE3-F1
#
_cell.length_a   1.000
_cell.length_b   1.000
_cell.length_c   1.000
_cell.angle_alpha   90.00
_cell.angle_beta   90.00
_cell.angle_gamma   90.00
#
_symmetry.space_group_name_H-M   'P 1'
#
loop_
_entity.id
_entity.type
_entity.pdbx_description
1 polymer ?
#
loop_
_entity_poly.entity_id
_entity_poly.type
_entity_poly.pdbx_seq_one_letter_code
_entity_poly.pdbx_strand_id
1 'polypeptide(L)'
;MMSERKSKGCLIATVAWCFIFFILAIAYKFLVHPYFTNKLTEDTGSSSRYEHEINIAADSFSGYAVLRSPFLVKWLSDKQIKLNVIDDGADYSDRLKGLEERKTQLAVFTIDSYLNAGTRSGSFPGSIILVLDETQGGDALVAHESAFKSIQDLNQPSTRLVLTPDSPSEFLARVILAHFSLPNLSDKWLSAEEGSSNVLKDLKRSNPSDKKAFIMWEPHVAKALKESGYKVLLDSSQLKGYIVDVLVAERSFLKDNPSLIETITEGYFRALFHYQNKTDGIQKLITQDANLLDSENLDSQLANAVADGIQWKNTVDNYAHFGIGQQSTVMSQTYLEDIIGNIMSVLIKTKSIPSDPLNGQYHTLYYDQVMRSLQSSQFHPGQDLNLIKDLQAKVETSGSSKAIAATPLNDKQWESLMPVGELQVNAIGFVRGSSNVSRSSQREIATLAKRLQSFPNFYLEVTGQTRAEGNADANKQLAKARAAAVASLLEKNGIPDWRIRTKAAPSGNQNGQFQSVIFSVGQQPY
;
A
#
# COMPACT_ATOMS: atom_id res chain seq x y z
N MET A 1 -25.01 45.93 70.01
CA MET A 1 -23.91 44.93 70.02
C MET A 1 -24.34 43.47 70.28
N MET A 2 -25.40 43.16 71.05
CA MET A 2 -25.83 41.75 71.26
C MET A 2 -26.59 41.09 70.08
N SER A 3 -27.24 41.87 69.21
CA SER A 3 -27.99 41.37 68.04
C SER A 3 -27.08 40.89 66.89
N GLU A 4 -26.01 41.64 66.58
CA GLU A 4 -25.05 41.30 65.50
C GLU A 4 -24.21 40.05 65.78
N ARG A 5 -23.92 39.74 67.05
CA ARG A 5 -23.16 38.52 67.40
C ARG A 5 -23.98 37.25 67.17
N LYS A 6 -25.30 37.29 67.38
CA LYS A 6 -26.20 36.16 67.09
C LYS A 6 -26.40 35.95 65.59
N SER A 7 -26.49 37.02 64.79
CA SER A 7 -26.67 36.89 63.34
C SER A 7 -25.41 36.33 62.66
N LYS A 8 -24.21 36.75 63.08
CA LYS A 8 -22.93 36.21 62.57
C LYS A 8 -22.73 34.73 62.91
N GLY A 9 -23.09 34.30 64.11
CA GLY A 9 -23.03 32.87 64.50
C GLY A 9 -24.02 32.00 63.71
N CYS A 10 -25.22 32.51 63.46
CA CYS A 10 -26.22 31.84 62.61
C CYS A 10 -25.73 31.74 61.15
N LEU A 11 -25.17 32.82 60.60
CA LEU A 11 -24.63 32.83 59.23
C LEU A 11 -23.48 31.82 59.05
N ILE A 12 -22.55 31.75 60.01
CA ILE A 12 -21.43 30.80 59.98
C ILE A 12 -21.94 29.35 60.05
N ALA A 13 -22.93 29.07 60.90
CA ALA A 13 -23.55 27.76 60.98
C ALA A 13 -24.25 27.38 59.66
N THR A 14 -24.96 28.32 59.03
CA THR A 14 -25.61 28.10 57.73
C THR A 14 -24.60 27.81 56.63
N VAL A 15 -23.50 28.57 56.56
CA VAL A 15 -22.44 28.35 55.57
C VAL A 15 -21.75 26.99 55.79
N ALA A 16 -21.48 26.61 57.05
CA ALA A 16 -20.92 25.30 57.38
C ALA A 16 -21.85 24.15 56.96
N TRP A 17 -23.16 24.28 57.21
CA TRP A 17 -24.15 23.30 56.75
C TRP A 17 -24.25 23.23 55.23
N CYS A 18 -24.27 24.36 54.52
CA CYS A 18 -24.24 24.39 53.06
C CYS A 18 -23.00 23.68 52.50
N PHE A 19 -21.84 23.87 53.13
CA PHE A 19 -20.60 23.20 52.73
C PHE A 19 -20.65 21.68 52.97
N ILE A 20 -21.22 21.25 54.10
CA ILE A 20 -21.44 19.82 54.38
C ILE A 20 -22.40 19.21 53.36
N PHE A 21 -23.52 19.87 53.04
CA PHE A 21 -24.46 19.39 52.02
C PHE A 21 -23.83 19.35 50.63
N PHE A 22 -22.97 20.29 50.30
CA PHE A 22 -22.22 20.27 49.04
C PHE A 22 -21.27 19.07 48.96
N ILE A 23 -20.50 18.79 50.02
CA ILE A 23 -19.64 17.61 50.09
C ILE A 23 -20.44 16.32 50.01
N LEU A 24 -21.57 16.23 50.71
CA LEU A 24 -22.46 15.06 50.66
C LEU A 24 -23.08 14.88 49.28
N ALA A 25 -23.47 15.96 48.59
CA ALA A 25 -23.98 15.91 47.23
C ALA A 25 -22.91 15.44 46.24
N ILE A 26 -21.65 15.88 46.41
CA ILE A 26 -20.50 15.39 45.62
C ILE A 26 -20.26 13.90 45.91
N ALA A 27 -20.19 13.50 47.19
CA ALA A 27 -20.00 12.10 47.57
C ALA A 27 -21.12 11.21 47.03
N TYR A 28 -22.37 11.67 47.08
CA TYR A 28 -23.49 10.97 46.48
C TYR A 28 -23.33 10.83 44.96
N LYS A 29 -23.03 11.93 44.26
CA LYS A 29 -22.88 11.93 42.79
C LYS A 29 -21.74 11.04 42.30
N PHE A 30 -20.62 11.01 43.01
CA PHE A 30 -19.40 10.34 42.53
C PHE A 30 -19.15 8.96 43.15
N LEU A 31 -19.76 8.63 44.30
CA LEU A 31 -19.54 7.34 44.97
C LEU A 31 -20.82 6.52 45.09
N VAL A 32 -21.89 7.11 45.65
CA VAL A 32 -23.11 6.36 45.98
C VAL A 32 -23.96 6.08 44.74
N HIS A 33 -24.22 7.09 43.92
CA HIS A 33 -25.02 6.95 42.71
C HIS A 33 -24.38 5.98 41.70
N PRO A 34 -23.08 6.06 41.35
CA PRO A 34 -22.48 5.10 40.43
C PRO A 34 -22.50 3.67 40.99
N TYR A 35 -22.30 3.50 42.30
CA TYR A 35 -22.38 2.18 42.93
C TYR A 35 -23.77 1.54 42.78
N PHE A 36 -24.84 2.27 43.13
CA PHE A 36 -26.20 1.73 42.98
C PHE A 36 -26.60 1.56 41.52
N THR A 37 -26.16 2.44 40.62
CA THR A 37 -26.42 2.29 39.18
C THR A 37 -25.68 1.08 38.61
N ASN A 38 -24.40 0.88 38.93
CA ASN A 38 -23.64 -0.28 38.50
C ASN A 38 -24.22 -1.58 39.08
N LYS A 39 -24.58 -1.58 40.37
CA LYS A 39 -25.24 -2.72 41.03
C LYS A 39 -26.55 -3.07 40.34
N LEU A 40 -27.39 -2.07 40.06
CA LEU A 40 -28.65 -2.27 39.36
C LEU A 40 -28.41 -2.79 37.94
N THR A 41 -27.41 -2.27 37.23
CA THR A 41 -27.00 -2.77 35.89
C THR A 41 -26.46 -4.19 35.94
N GLU A 42 -25.72 -4.59 36.98
CA GLU A 42 -25.26 -5.96 37.20
C GLU A 42 -26.44 -6.90 37.52
N ASP A 43 -27.33 -6.50 38.44
CA ASP A 43 -28.49 -7.29 38.88
C ASP A 43 -29.55 -7.44 37.78
N THR A 44 -29.64 -6.48 36.86
CA THR A 44 -30.59 -6.49 35.72
C THR A 44 -29.94 -6.86 34.38
N GLY A 45 -28.62 -7.02 34.35
CA GLY A 45 -27.85 -7.38 33.18
C GLY A 45 -27.78 -8.89 33.00
N SER A 46 -27.85 -9.36 31.76
CA SER A 46 -27.55 -10.77 31.42
C SER A 46 -26.08 -10.91 31.03
N SER A 47 -25.52 -12.11 31.20
CA SER A 47 -24.17 -12.43 30.69
C SER A 47 -24.11 -12.23 29.18
N SER A 48 -23.04 -11.58 28.71
CA SER A 48 -22.77 -11.47 27.27
C SER A 48 -22.60 -12.85 26.66
N ARG A 49 -23.11 -13.06 25.44
CA ARG A 49 -22.79 -14.26 24.64
C ARG A 49 -21.35 -14.25 24.12
N TYR A 50 -20.69 -13.09 24.16
CA TYR A 50 -19.33 -12.90 23.67
C TYR A 50 -18.32 -13.07 24.81
N GLU A 51 -17.32 -13.92 24.59
CA GLU A 51 -16.21 -14.18 25.51
C GLU A 51 -14.99 -13.30 25.17
N HIS A 52 -14.87 -12.90 23.90
CA HIS A 52 -13.79 -12.05 23.42
C HIS A 52 -14.33 -10.86 22.64
N GLU A 53 -13.65 -9.72 22.74
CA GLU A 53 -13.89 -8.54 21.93
C GLU A 53 -12.58 -8.14 21.25
N ILE A 54 -12.64 -7.93 19.93
CA ILE A 54 -11.50 -7.61 19.09
C ILE A 54 -11.77 -6.28 18.42
N ASN A 55 -10.89 -5.32 18.66
CA ASN A 55 -10.89 -4.03 17.98
C ASN A 55 -9.81 -4.03 16.89
N ILE A 56 -10.23 -3.76 15.66
CA ILE A 56 -9.36 -3.52 14.51
C ILE A 56 -9.42 -2.03 14.15
N ALA A 57 -8.30 -1.33 14.20
CA ALA A 57 -8.21 0.02 13.62
C ALA A 57 -7.93 -0.08 12.11
N ALA A 58 -8.73 0.59 11.30
CA ALA A 58 -8.63 0.62 9.85
C ALA A 58 -9.20 1.95 9.33
N ASP A 59 -9.29 2.10 8.01
CA ASP A 59 -9.97 3.23 7.37
C ASP A 59 -11.04 2.73 6.37
N SER A 60 -11.68 3.66 5.67
CA SER A 60 -12.75 3.39 4.71
C SER A 60 -12.30 2.81 3.37
N PHE A 61 -11.02 2.47 3.19
CA PHE A 61 -10.56 1.84 1.95
C PHE A 61 -11.32 0.54 1.67
N SER A 62 -11.69 0.35 0.40
CA SER A 62 -12.56 -0.74 -0.06
C SER A 62 -11.90 -2.11 0.00
N GLY A 63 -10.55 -2.18 0.02
CA GLY A 63 -9.82 -3.44 0.24
C GLY A 63 -10.19 -4.10 1.58
N TYR A 64 -10.56 -3.28 2.57
CA TYR A 64 -10.89 -3.73 3.92
C TYR A 64 -12.35 -4.16 4.10
N ALA A 65 -13.18 -4.10 3.05
CA ALA A 65 -14.60 -4.44 3.12
C ALA A 65 -14.84 -5.89 3.61
N VAL A 66 -13.90 -6.81 3.37
CA VAL A 66 -13.97 -8.19 3.90
C VAL A 66 -13.93 -8.22 5.44
N LEU A 67 -13.13 -7.33 6.07
CA LEU A 67 -13.06 -7.21 7.53
C LEU A 67 -14.36 -6.70 8.15
N ARG A 68 -15.12 -5.91 7.39
CA ARG A 68 -16.45 -5.38 7.79
C ARG A 68 -17.61 -6.24 7.29
N SER A 69 -17.33 -7.36 6.63
CA SER A 69 -18.35 -8.14 5.95
C SER A 69 -19.31 -8.82 6.94
N PRO A 70 -20.63 -8.88 6.61
CA PRO A 70 -21.59 -9.64 7.42
C PRO A 70 -21.20 -11.11 7.61
N PHE A 71 -20.51 -11.71 6.63
CA PHE A 71 -19.98 -13.06 6.74
C PHE A 71 -18.99 -13.19 7.90
N LEU A 72 -17.96 -12.33 7.94
CA LEU A 72 -16.92 -12.40 8.97
C LEU A 72 -17.50 -12.11 10.35
N VAL A 73 -18.35 -11.11 10.47
CA VAL A 73 -19.03 -10.76 11.72
C VAL A 73 -19.83 -11.96 12.24
N LYS A 74 -20.56 -12.66 11.38
CA LYS A 74 -21.31 -13.86 11.76
C LYS A 74 -20.39 -15.02 12.16
N TRP A 75 -19.35 -15.28 11.39
CA TRP A 75 -18.36 -16.34 11.66
C TRP A 75 -17.74 -16.18 13.05
N LEU A 76 -17.31 -14.96 13.39
CA LEU A 76 -16.72 -14.66 14.70
C LEU A 76 -17.76 -14.70 15.82
N SER A 77 -18.97 -14.20 15.58
CA SER A 77 -20.04 -14.22 16.57
C SER A 77 -20.49 -15.63 16.97
N ASP A 78 -20.45 -16.59 16.04
CA ASP A 78 -20.71 -18.01 16.32
C ASP A 78 -19.63 -18.66 17.19
N LYS A 79 -18.43 -18.05 17.21
CA LYS A 79 -17.30 -18.43 18.07
C LYS A 79 -17.20 -17.52 19.30
N GLN A 80 -18.27 -16.79 19.62
CA GLN A 80 -18.34 -15.89 20.78
C GLN A 80 -17.29 -14.77 20.75
N ILE A 81 -16.84 -14.37 19.56
CA ILE A 81 -15.91 -13.25 19.34
C ILE A 81 -16.70 -12.08 18.75
N LYS A 82 -16.70 -10.95 19.45
CA LYS A 82 -17.23 -9.69 18.94
C LYS A 82 -16.14 -8.97 18.17
N LEU A 83 -16.42 -8.62 16.92
CA LEU A 83 -15.52 -7.84 16.07
C LEU A 83 -16.01 -6.40 15.97
N ASN A 84 -15.12 -5.45 16.27
CA ASN A 84 -15.32 -4.03 15.99
C ASN A 84 -14.23 -3.55 15.04
N VAL A 85 -14.61 -3.04 13.87
CA VAL A 85 -13.69 -2.35 12.96
C VAL A 85 -13.93 -0.86 13.12
N ILE A 86 -12.90 -0.13 13.50
CA ILE A 86 -12.93 1.30 13.81
C ILE A 86 -12.31 2.02 12.62
N ASP A 87 -13.11 2.86 11.95
CA ASP A 87 -12.60 3.80 10.96
C ASP A 87 -11.96 4.99 11.68
N ASP A 88 -10.64 5.13 11.54
CA ASP A 88 -9.86 6.23 12.13
C ASP A 88 -9.52 7.34 11.12
N GLY A 89 -10.10 7.31 9.92
CA GLY A 89 -9.88 8.32 8.89
C GLY A 89 -8.46 8.31 8.29
N ALA A 90 -7.80 7.14 8.32
CA ALA A 90 -6.41 6.95 7.87
C ALA A 90 -5.37 7.69 8.73
N ASP A 91 -5.63 7.84 10.04
CA ASP A 91 -4.64 8.36 10.99
C ASP A 91 -3.66 7.25 11.42
N TYR A 92 -2.65 7.00 10.59
CA TYR A 92 -1.67 5.94 10.85
C TYR A 92 -0.85 6.16 12.13
N SER A 93 -0.71 7.40 12.60
CA SER A 93 0.05 7.70 13.82
C SER A 93 -0.75 7.30 15.05
N ASP A 94 -2.01 7.71 15.12
CA ASP A 94 -2.91 7.32 16.20
C ASP A 94 -3.26 5.82 16.12
N ARG A 95 -3.33 5.25 14.92
CA ARG A 95 -3.48 3.81 14.69
C ARG A 95 -2.34 3.00 15.32
N LEU A 96 -1.10 3.41 15.09
CA LEU A 96 0.09 2.77 15.68
C LEU A 96 0.10 2.91 17.20
N LYS A 97 -0.23 4.10 17.70
CA LYS A 97 -0.35 4.37 19.14
C LYS A 97 -1.45 3.52 19.78
N GLY A 98 -2.55 3.27 19.08
CA GLY A 98 -3.62 2.37 19.50
C GLY A 98 -3.13 0.94 19.76
N LEU A 99 -2.23 0.43 18.91
CA LEU A 99 -1.56 -0.85 19.14
C LEU A 99 -0.62 -0.78 20.36
N GLU A 100 0.21 0.26 20.45
CA GLU A 100 1.19 0.43 21.54
C GLU A 100 0.51 0.52 22.93
N GLU A 101 -0.61 1.24 22.99
CA GLU A 101 -1.43 1.40 24.20
C GLU A 101 -2.41 0.23 24.42
N ARG A 102 -2.42 -0.76 23.51
CA ARG A 102 -3.32 -1.94 23.52
C ARG A 102 -4.81 -1.57 23.53
N LYS A 103 -5.17 -0.41 22.99
CA LYS A 103 -6.56 0.01 22.74
C LYS A 103 -7.19 -0.81 21.62
N THR A 104 -6.37 -1.15 20.62
CA THR A 104 -6.71 -2.07 19.55
C THR A 104 -5.77 -3.26 19.56
N GLN A 105 -6.31 -4.45 19.24
CA GLN A 105 -5.54 -5.69 19.20
C GLN A 105 -4.93 -5.89 17.81
N LEU A 106 -5.65 -5.42 16.79
CA LEU A 106 -5.26 -5.49 15.40
C LEU A 106 -5.36 -4.09 14.77
N ALA A 107 -4.60 -3.86 13.72
CA ALA A 107 -4.74 -2.68 12.89
C ALA A 107 -4.31 -2.98 11.46
N VAL A 108 -4.92 -2.29 10.50
CA VAL A 108 -4.57 -2.40 9.09
C VAL A 108 -3.60 -1.28 8.71
N PHE A 109 -2.60 -1.59 7.91
CA PHE A 109 -1.68 -0.60 7.35
C PHE A 109 -1.33 -0.97 5.92
N THR A 110 -1.04 0.01 5.08
CA THR A 110 -0.08 -0.24 4.00
C THR A 110 1.32 -0.46 4.62
N ILE A 111 2.17 -1.29 4.02
CA ILE A 111 3.51 -1.53 4.58
C ILE A 111 4.31 -0.21 4.69
N ASP A 112 4.20 0.71 3.74
CA ASP A 112 4.90 2.00 3.78
C ASP A 112 4.42 2.91 4.92
N SER A 113 3.12 2.95 5.20
CA SER A 113 2.57 3.73 6.32
C SER A 113 2.99 3.14 7.66
N TYR A 114 3.03 1.80 7.77
CA TYR A 114 3.55 1.13 8.96
C TYR A 114 5.03 1.45 9.20
N LEU A 115 5.86 1.42 8.15
CA LEU A 115 7.28 1.78 8.23
C LEU A 115 7.49 3.25 8.60
N ASN A 116 6.75 4.17 7.97
CA ASN A 116 6.80 5.60 8.29
C ASN A 116 6.37 5.86 9.74
N ALA A 117 5.20 5.35 10.15
CA ALA A 117 4.69 5.53 11.51
C ALA A 117 5.63 4.92 12.56
N GLY A 118 6.08 3.69 12.35
CA GLY A 118 6.98 3.01 13.28
C GLY A 118 8.35 3.68 13.40
N THR A 119 8.90 4.19 12.29
CA THR A 119 10.14 4.97 12.30
C THR A 119 9.97 6.30 13.04
N ARG A 120 8.84 7.00 12.84
CA ARG A 120 8.53 8.26 13.55
C ARG A 120 8.34 8.04 15.05
N SER A 121 7.66 6.95 15.44
CA SER A 121 7.44 6.60 16.84
C SER A 121 8.70 6.04 17.53
N GLY A 122 9.59 5.41 16.76
CA GLY A 122 10.75 4.68 17.28
C GLY A 122 10.41 3.28 17.79
N SER A 123 9.21 2.77 17.51
CA SER A 123 8.74 1.45 17.93
C SER A 123 7.88 0.79 16.84
N PHE A 124 7.92 -0.55 16.80
CA PHE A 124 7.06 -1.38 15.95
C PHE A 124 6.25 -2.34 16.85
N PRO A 125 5.16 -1.85 17.50
CA PRO A 125 4.44 -2.57 18.56
C PRO A 125 3.65 -3.80 18.06
N GLY A 126 3.57 -4.00 16.75
CA GLY A 126 2.83 -5.09 16.12
C GLY A 126 3.68 -5.97 15.22
N SER A 127 3.07 -7.01 14.68
CA SER A 127 3.64 -7.88 13.66
C SER A 127 2.60 -8.16 12.58
N ILE A 128 3.02 -8.10 11.32
CA ILE A 128 2.20 -8.45 10.16
C ILE A 128 1.87 -9.95 10.23
N ILE A 129 0.58 -10.27 10.27
CA ILE A 129 0.08 -11.65 10.34
C ILE A 129 -0.63 -12.09 9.06
N LEU A 130 -0.99 -11.15 8.20
CA LEU A 130 -1.77 -11.38 6.99
C LEU A 130 -1.54 -10.25 5.99
N VAL A 131 -1.31 -10.59 4.74
CA VAL A 131 -1.42 -9.67 3.60
C VAL A 131 -2.86 -9.70 3.13
N LEU A 132 -3.52 -8.56 3.12
CA LEU A 132 -4.94 -8.42 2.77
C LEU A 132 -5.09 -8.28 1.26
N ASP A 133 -4.40 -7.31 0.69
CA ASP A 133 -4.50 -6.98 -0.72
C ASP A 133 -3.28 -6.18 -1.20
N GLU A 134 -3.22 -6.00 -2.51
CA GLU A 134 -2.27 -5.13 -3.19
C GLU A 134 -3.05 -4.33 -4.24
N THR A 135 -2.89 -3.02 -4.25
CA THR A 135 -3.52 -2.17 -5.28
C THR A 135 -2.94 -2.50 -6.65
N GLN A 136 -3.83 -2.63 -7.64
CA GLN A 136 -3.52 -3.05 -8.99
C GLN A 136 -4.23 -2.13 -9.99
N GLY A 137 -3.80 -0.87 -10.04
CA GLY A 137 -4.42 0.18 -10.85
C GLY A 137 -5.40 1.05 -10.04
N GLY A 138 -5.65 0.71 -8.78
CA GLY A 138 -6.48 1.49 -7.87
C GLY A 138 -5.91 2.87 -7.57
N ASP A 139 -4.58 3.02 -7.58
CA ASP A 139 -3.88 4.30 -7.42
C ASP A 139 -3.21 4.73 -8.72
N ALA A 140 -3.43 5.97 -9.15
CA ALA A 140 -2.92 6.47 -10.44
C ALA A 140 -2.47 7.94 -10.42
N LEU A 141 -1.39 8.21 -11.16
CA LEU A 141 -0.98 9.55 -11.57
C LEU A 141 -1.72 9.93 -12.85
N VAL A 142 -2.66 10.85 -12.73
CA VAL A 142 -3.49 11.41 -13.81
C VAL A 142 -3.01 12.80 -14.19
N ALA A 143 -3.02 13.13 -15.47
CA ALA A 143 -2.64 14.45 -15.96
C ALA A 143 -3.41 14.87 -17.21
N HIS A 144 -3.37 16.17 -17.52
CA HIS A 144 -3.81 16.69 -18.81
C HIS A 144 -2.99 16.08 -19.95
N GLU A 145 -3.65 15.43 -20.90
CA GLU A 145 -3.02 14.71 -22.01
C GLU A 145 -2.12 15.62 -22.86
N SER A 146 -2.53 16.88 -23.03
CA SER A 146 -1.80 17.89 -23.80
C SER A 146 -0.56 18.44 -23.09
N ALA A 147 -0.47 18.29 -21.77
CA ALA A 147 0.62 18.85 -20.96
C ALA A 147 1.73 17.84 -20.66
N PHE A 148 1.36 16.58 -20.41
CA PHE A 148 2.28 15.52 -20.01
C PHE A 148 2.10 14.32 -20.94
N LYS A 149 3.15 13.90 -21.64
CA LYS A 149 3.16 12.71 -22.49
C LYS A 149 3.58 11.47 -21.71
N SER A 150 4.50 11.65 -20.78
CA SER A 150 5.19 10.59 -20.04
C SER A 150 5.59 11.06 -18.64
N ILE A 151 6.11 10.16 -17.79
CA ILE A 151 6.72 10.52 -16.50
C ILE A 151 7.91 11.46 -16.69
N GLN A 152 8.62 11.36 -17.82
CA GLN A 152 9.78 12.23 -18.08
C GLN A 152 9.41 13.72 -18.15
N ASP A 153 8.17 14.05 -18.52
CA ASP A 153 7.68 15.44 -18.59
C ASP A 153 7.49 16.06 -17.19
N LEU A 154 7.50 15.24 -16.13
CA LEU A 154 7.52 15.74 -14.75
C LEU A 154 8.85 16.43 -14.40
N ASN A 155 9.92 16.19 -15.17
CA ASN A 155 11.28 16.67 -14.91
C ASN A 155 11.46 18.18 -15.18
N GLN A 156 10.65 19.02 -14.53
CA GLN A 156 10.68 20.47 -14.64
C GLN A 156 10.60 21.12 -13.25
N PRO A 157 11.28 22.27 -13.02
CA PRO A 157 11.28 22.91 -11.71
C PRO A 157 9.90 23.39 -11.23
N SER A 158 9.02 23.74 -12.18
CA SER A 158 7.66 24.21 -11.92
C SER A 158 6.64 23.09 -11.72
N THR A 159 6.97 21.83 -12.04
CA THR A 159 6.03 20.71 -11.89
C THR A 159 5.63 20.52 -10.43
N ARG A 160 4.35 20.28 -10.19
CA ARG A 160 3.80 19.89 -8.89
C ARG A 160 2.96 18.63 -9.00
N LEU A 161 3.06 17.76 -8.00
CA LEU A 161 2.23 16.58 -7.82
C LEU A 161 1.18 16.90 -6.76
N VAL A 162 -0.09 16.98 -7.19
CA VAL A 162 -1.23 17.24 -6.32
C VAL A 162 -1.73 15.91 -5.76
N LEU A 163 -1.70 15.75 -4.45
CA LEU A 163 -2.01 14.48 -3.79
C LEU A 163 -2.42 14.68 -2.33
N THR A 164 -2.95 13.61 -1.73
CA THR A 164 -3.18 13.55 -0.28
C THR A 164 -1.91 13.10 0.45
N PRO A 165 -1.37 13.89 1.40
CA PRO A 165 -0.20 13.50 2.18
C PRO A 165 -0.46 12.26 3.04
N ASP A 166 0.62 11.60 3.48
CA ASP A 166 0.60 10.42 4.34
C ASP A 166 -0.36 9.33 3.81
N SER A 167 -0.44 9.15 2.48
CA SER A 167 -1.38 8.23 1.83
C SER A 167 -0.71 7.37 0.73
N PRO A 168 -1.39 6.33 0.22
CA PRO A 168 -0.93 5.59 -0.96
C PRO A 168 -0.57 6.48 -2.15
N SER A 169 -1.28 7.62 -2.35
CA SER A 169 -0.95 8.60 -3.37
C SER A 169 0.43 9.24 -3.18
N GLU A 170 0.78 9.59 -1.93
CA GLU A 170 2.12 10.11 -1.65
C GLU A 170 3.17 9.03 -1.88
N PHE A 171 2.89 7.80 -1.46
CA PHE A 171 3.82 6.70 -1.67
C PHE A 171 4.04 6.40 -3.15
N LEU A 172 3.00 6.40 -3.99
CA LEU A 172 3.12 6.28 -5.44
C LEU A 172 4.00 7.39 -6.04
N ALA A 173 3.84 8.63 -5.57
CA ALA A 173 4.72 9.73 -5.95
C ALA A 173 6.19 9.42 -5.61
N ARG A 174 6.43 8.93 -4.39
CA ARG A 174 7.78 8.57 -3.91
C ARG A 174 8.37 7.42 -4.72
N VAL A 175 7.59 6.42 -5.11
CA VAL A 175 8.03 5.35 -6.02
C VAL A 175 8.49 5.95 -7.35
N ILE A 176 7.73 6.89 -7.92
CA ILE A 176 8.13 7.59 -9.16
C ILE A 176 9.47 8.32 -8.96
N LEU A 177 9.60 9.12 -7.90
CA LEU A 177 10.82 9.88 -7.59
C LEU A 177 12.04 8.98 -7.32
N ALA A 178 11.84 7.82 -6.71
CA ALA A 178 12.91 6.88 -6.40
C ALA A 178 13.42 6.12 -7.63
N HIS A 179 12.59 5.98 -8.66
CA HIS A 179 12.86 5.06 -9.76
C HIS A 179 13.05 5.73 -11.13
N PHE A 180 12.58 6.96 -11.33
CA PHE A 180 12.75 7.72 -12.56
C PHE A 180 13.74 8.87 -12.40
N SER A 181 14.48 9.19 -13.46
CA SER A 181 15.47 10.26 -13.45
C SER A 181 14.80 11.63 -13.67
N LEU A 182 14.55 12.33 -12.56
CA LEU A 182 13.89 13.63 -12.53
C LEU A 182 14.76 14.73 -11.87
N PRO A 183 16.03 14.94 -12.31
CA PRO A 183 16.97 15.85 -11.62
C PRO A 183 16.59 17.33 -11.62
N ASN A 184 15.69 17.77 -12.50
CA ASN A 184 15.22 19.15 -12.58
C ASN A 184 13.88 19.35 -11.83
N LEU A 185 13.26 18.29 -11.31
CA LEU A 185 12.08 18.42 -10.46
C LEU A 185 12.51 19.04 -9.12
N SER A 186 11.74 20.03 -8.66
CA SER A 186 12.02 20.70 -7.38
C SER A 186 11.83 19.77 -6.19
N ASP A 187 12.64 19.93 -5.13
CA ASP A 187 12.40 19.31 -3.82
C ASP A 187 11.03 19.67 -3.22
N LYS A 188 10.40 20.75 -3.68
CA LYS A 188 9.02 21.16 -3.34
C LYS A 188 8.02 20.63 -4.36
N TRP A 189 8.10 19.36 -4.70
CA TRP A 189 7.26 18.72 -5.71
C TRP A 189 5.81 18.52 -5.25
N LEU A 190 5.56 18.38 -3.94
CA LEU A 190 4.24 18.07 -3.39
C LEU A 190 3.33 19.31 -3.30
N SER A 191 2.07 19.15 -3.72
CA SER A 191 0.95 20.06 -3.45
C SER A 191 -0.15 19.28 -2.73
N ALA A 192 -0.44 19.62 -1.48
CA ALA A 192 -1.34 18.84 -0.63
C ALA A 192 -2.82 19.15 -0.91
N GLU A 193 -3.65 18.11 -0.87
CA GLU A 193 -5.12 18.18 -0.84
C GLU A 193 -5.66 17.17 0.17
N GLU A 194 -6.78 17.51 0.82
CA GLU A 194 -7.41 16.64 1.83
C GLU A 194 -8.31 15.60 1.15
N GLY A 195 -7.79 14.39 0.95
CA GLY A 195 -8.51 13.29 0.34
C GLY A 195 -8.60 13.34 -1.19
N SER A 196 -8.75 12.17 -1.80
CA SER A 196 -8.76 12.00 -3.26
C SER A 196 -9.90 12.73 -3.98
N SER A 197 -11.04 12.96 -3.31
CA SER A 197 -12.13 13.77 -3.86
C SER A 197 -11.71 15.22 -4.11
N ASN A 198 -10.90 15.80 -3.22
CA ASN A 198 -10.40 17.17 -3.39
C ASN A 198 -9.30 17.25 -4.46
N VAL A 199 -8.45 16.21 -4.59
CA VAL A 199 -7.52 16.09 -5.72
C VAL A 199 -8.27 16.08 -7.06
N LEU A 200 -9.37 15.34 -7.17
CA LEU A 200 -10.22 15.33 -8.36
C LEU A 200 -10.83 16.72 -8.64
N LYS A 201 -11.29 17.43 -7.61
CA LYS A 201 -11.80 18.80 -7.76
C LYS A 201 -10.71 19.76 -8.24
N ASP A 202 -9.47 19.64 -7.75
CA ASP A 202 -8.35 20.46 -8.23
C ASP A 202 -8.00 20.12 -9.69
N LEU A 203 -7.97 18.84 -10.07
CA LEU A 203 -7.78 18.41 -11.46
C LEU A 203 -8.79 19.11 -12.38
N LYS A 204 -10.08 19.07 -12.04
CA LYS A 204 -11.16 19.68 -12.84
C LYS A 204 -11.09 21.21 -12.95
N ARG A 205 -10.46 21.88 -11.99
CA ARG A 205 -10.26 23.35 -12.01
C ARG A 205 -8.95 23.76 -12.68
N SER A 206 -8.02 22.83 -12.85
CA SER A 206 -6.69 23.10 -13.39
C SER A 206 -6.67 23.23 -14.91
N ASN A 207 -5.64 23.90 -15.43
CA ASN A 207 -5.37 24.04 -16.86
C ASN A 207 -4.08 23.30 -17.25
N PRO A 208 -3.93 22.88 -18.53
CA PRO A 208 -2.70 22.25 -19.03
C PRO A 208 -1.42 23.07 -18.79
N SER A 209 -1.52 24.40 -18.68
CA SER A 209 -0.40 25.31 -18.40
C SER A 209 0.12 25.25 -16.95
N ASP A 210 -0.67 24.71 -16.01
CA ASP A 210 -0.37 24.79 -14.57
C ASP A 210 0.77 23.87 -14.15
N LYS A 211 1.22 22.96 -15.05
CA LYS A 211 2.26 21.95 -14.80
C LYS A 211 1.97 21.12 -13.54
N LYS A 212 0.70 20.86 -13.28
CA LYS A 212 0.24 19.95 -12.21
C LYS A 212 -0.07 18.57 -12.78
N ALA A 213 0.35 17.54 -12.07
CA ALA A 213 -0.12 16.17 -12.24
C ALA A 213 -0.73 15.70 -10.92
N PHE A 214 -1.72 14.81 -10.97
CA PHE A 214 -2.66 14.56 -9.88
C PHE A 214 -2.65 13.09 -9.51
N ILE A 215 -2.39 12.76 -8.24
CA ILE A 215 -2.35 11.37 -7.78
C ILE A 215 -3.54 11.10 -6.88
N MET A 216 -4.34 10.12 -7.28
CA MET A 216 -5.61 9.79 -6.64
C MET A 216 -5.86 8.28 -6.68
N TRP A 217 -6.80 7.83 -5.86
CA TRP A 217 -7.24 6.44 -5.81
C TRP A 217 -8.68 6.28 -6.31
N GLU A 218 -9.08 5.05 -6.61
CA GLU A 218 -10.46 4.73 -7.00
C GLU A 218 -11.47 5.05 -5.88
N PRO A 219 -12.69 5.51 -6.20
CA PRO A 219 -13.30 5.63 -7.53
C PRO A 219 -12.93 6.92 -8.30
N HIS A 220 -12.04 7.77 -7.76
CA HIS A 220 -11.78 9.09 -8.33
C HIS A 220 -10.96 9.03 -9.62
N VAL A 221 -10.12 8.01 -9.78
CA VAL A 221 -9.43 7.71 -11.04
C VAL A 221 -10.47 7.46 -12.14
N ALA A 222 -11.40 6.51 -11.94
CA ALA A 222 -12.48 6.25 -12.90
C ALA A 222 -13.36 7.49 -13.15
N LYS A 223 -13.68 8.26 -12.11
CA LYS A 223 -14.44 9.53 -12.26
C LYS A 223 -13.68 10.57 -13.10
N ALA A 224 -12.35 10.67 -12.97
CA ALA A 224 -11.53 11.55 -13.80
C ALA A 224 -11.55 11.10 -15.26
N LEU A 225 -11.33 9.81 -15.51
CA LEU A 225 -11.19 9.26 -16.87
C LEU A 225 -12.52 9.20 -17.65
N LYS A 226 -13.67 9.45 -17.01
CA LYS A 226 -14.96 9.69 -17.70
C LYS A 226 -14.96 11.02 -18.48
N GLU A 227 -14.11 11.98 -18.13
CA GLU A 227 -13.98 13.26 -18.84
C GLU A 227 -12.87 13.18 -19.91
N SER A 228 -13.07 13.84 -21.05
CA SER A 228 -12.07 13.91 -22.12
C SER A 228 -10.93 14.88 -21.76
N GLY A 229 -9.69 14.53 -22.13
CA GLY A 229 -8.52 15.40 -21.97
C GLY A 229 -7.60 15.05 -20.81
N TYR A 230 -7.97 14.05 -20.00
CA TYR A 230 -7.12 13.46 -18.98
C TYR A 230 -6.63 12.08 -19.40
N LYS A 231 -5.49 11.67 -18.85
CA LYS A 231 -4.98 10.31 -19.00
C LYS A 231 -4.17 9.88 -17.79
N VAL A 232 -4.00 8.57 -17.65
CA VAL A 232 -3.05 7.95 -16.72
C VAL A 232 -1.63 8.03 -17.32
N LEU A 233 -0.68 8.58 -16.55
CA LEU A 233 0.74 8.53 -16.87
C LEU A 233 1.40 7.25 -16.33
N LEU A 234 1.00 6.85 -15.13
CA LEU A 234 1.41 5.63 -14.45
C LEU A 234 0.36 5.30 -13.39
N ASP A 235 0.02 4.03 -13.26
CA ASP A 235 -0.79 3.53 -12.16
C ASP A 235 -0.09 2.35 -11.46
N SER A 236 -0.67 1.94 -10.35
CA SER A 236 -0.18 0.84 -9.52
C SER A 236 -0.20 -0.53 -10.21
N SER A 237 -0.93 -0.75 -11.31
CA SER A 237 -0.88 -2.02 -12.05
C SER A 237 0.51 -2.26 -12.66
N GLN A 238 1.30 -1.20 -12.83
CA GLN A 238 2.69 -1.25 -13.32
C GLN A 238 3.70 -1.60 -12.22
N LEU A 239 3.26 -1.67 -10.96
CA LEU A 239 4.11 -1.82 -9.78
C LEU A 239 3.72 -3.08 -9.02
N LYS A 240 4.71 -3.90 -8.66
CA LYS A 240 4.51 -5.11 -7.84
C LYS A 240 5.30 -5.02 -6.53
N GLY A 241 4.63 -5.23 -5.41
CA GLY A 241 5.15 -5.23 -4.05
C GLY A 241 5.42 -3.84 -3.50
N TYR A 242 4.59 -2.84 -3.85
CA TYR A 242 4.80 -1.45 -3.42
C TYR A 242 3.69 -0.93 -2.50
N ILE A 243 2.44 -0.96 -2.93
CA ILE A 243 1.32 -0.55 -2.10
C ILE A 243 0.58 -1.84 -1.73
N VAL A 244 0.96 -2.37 -0.56
CA VAL A 244 0.52 -3.68 -0.06
C VAL A 244 -0.08 -3.47 1.32
N ASP A 245 -1.31 -3.91 1.47
CA ASP A 245 -2.10 -3.76 2.69
C ASP A 245 -1.99 -5.00 3.55
N VAL A 246 -1.77 -4.78 4.85
CA VAL A 246 -1.44 -5.82 5.82
C VAL A 246 -2.22 -5.65 7.10
N LEU A 247 -2.64 -6.77 7.68
CA LEU A 247 -3.17 -6.82 9.03
C LEU A 247 -2.03 -7.05 10.02
N VAL A 248 -1.90 -6.14 10.96
CA VAL A 248 -0.87 -6.10 12.00
C VAL A 248 -1.51 -6.42 13.34
N ALA A 249 -0.97 -7.40 14.05
CA ALA A 249 -1.40 -7.76 15.40
C ALA A 249 -0.44 -7.21 16.45
N GLU A 250 -0.95 -6.65 17.55
CA GLU A 250 -0.13 -6.24 18.69
C GLU A 250 0.64 -7.45 19.24
N ARG A 251 1.94 -7.26 19.50
CA ARG A 251 2.87 -8.38 19.76
C ARG A 251 2.50 -9.21 20.99
N SER A 252 2.07 -8.57 22.07
CA SER A 252 1.72 -9.25 23.33
C SER A 252 0.43 -10.05 23.15
N PHE A 253 -0.59 -9.43 22.56
CA PHE A 253 -1.85 -10.07 22.23
C PHE A 253 -1.68 -11.26 21.29
N LEU A 254 -0.87 -11.12 20.24
CA LEU A 254 -0.53 -12.18 19.30
C LEU A 254 0.12 -13.38 20.00
N LYS A 255 1.04 -13.12 20.94
CA LYS A 255 1.72 -14.15 21.72
C LYS A 255 0.76 -14.86 22.68
N ASP A 256 -0.10 -14.10 23.35
CA ASP A 256 -0.95 -14.62 24.43
C ASP A 256 -2.25 -15.27 23.91
N ASN A 257 -2.68 -14.92 22.69
CA ASN A 257 -3.94 -15.38 22.09
C ASN A 257 -3.76 -15.97 20.66
N PRO A 258 -2.84 -16.91 20.43
CA PRO A 258 -2.54 -17.42 19.09
C PRO A 258 -3.75 -18.11 18.43
N SER A 259 -4.58 -18.83 19.19
CA SER A 259 -5.78 -19.50 18.69
C SER A 259 -6.86 -18.51 18.22
N LEU A 260 -6.97 -17.36 18.90
CA LEU A 260 -7.91 -16.30 18.55
C LEU A 260 -7.47 -15.62 17.25
N ILE A 261 -6.17 -15.35 17.09
CA ILE A 261 -5.60 -14.83 15.85
C ILE A 261 -5.84 -15.79 14.69
N GLU A 262 -5.54 -17.08 14.87
CA GLU A 262 -5.80 -18.10 13.84
C GLU A 262 -7.28 -18.14 13.44
N THR A 263 -8.19 -18.10 14.41
CA THR A 263 -9.65 -18.07 14.17
C THR A 263 -10.10 -16.85 13.34
N ILE A 264 -9.51 -15.68 13.60
CA ILE A 264 -9.79 -14.44 12.86
C ILE A 264 -9.25 -14.55 11.43
N THR A 265 -8.02 -15.02 11.27
CA THR A 265 -7.39 -15.22 9.96
C THR A 265 -8.13 -16.24 9.11
N GLU A 266 -8.57 -17.36 9.69
CA GLU A 266 -9.44 -18.32 9.01
C GLU A 266 -10.75 -17.68 8.55
N GLY A 267 -11.39 -16.94 9.45
CA GLY A 267 -12.63 -16.23 9.17
C GLY A 267 -12.49 -15.28 7.99
N TYR A 268 -11.40 -14.52 7.95
CA TYR A 268 -11.09 -13.62 6.85
C TYR A 268 -10.97 -14.38 5.52
N PHE A 269 -10.16 -15.43 5.45
CA PHE A 269 -10.00 -16.20 4.21
C PHE A 269 -11.28 -16.86 3.74
N ARG A 270 -12.12 -17.35 4.68
CA ARG A 270 -13.44 -17.91 4.37
C ARG A 270 -14.39 -16.84 3.83
N ALA A 271 -14.38 -15.64 4.42
CA ALA A 271 -15.16 -14.51 3.95
C ALA A 271 -14.73 -14.09 2.54
N LEU A 272 -13.43 -13.89 2.32
CA LEU A 272 -12.88 -13.53 1.01
C LEU A 272 -13.27 -14.57 -0.06
N PHE A 273 -13.03 -15.85 0.23
CA PHE A 273 -13.41 -16.95 -0.66
C PHE A 273 -14.91 -16.96 -0.98
N HIS A 274 -15.76 -16.71 0.02
CA HIS A 274 -17.20 -16.64 -0.15
C HIS A 274 -17.64 -15.54 -1.13
N TYR A 275 -17.06 -14.34 -1.03
CA TYR A 275 -17.41 -13.22 -1.91
C TYR A 275 -16.80 -13.36 -3.30
N GLN A 276 -15.57 -13.87 -3.42
CA GLN A 276 -14.93 -14.12 -4.72
C GLN A 276 -15.63 -15.20 -5.55
N ASN A 277 -16.25 -16.20 -4.90
CA ASN A 277 -16.95 -17.29 -5.60
C ASN A 277 -18.44 -17.00 -5.89
N LYS A 278 -18.91 -15.78 -5.61
CA LYS A 278 -20.27 -15.33 -5.94
C LYS A 278 -20.24 -14.36 -7.12
N THR A 279 -21.22 -14.47 -8.02
CA THR A 279 -21.40 -13.49 -9.10
C THR A 279 -21.57 -12.08 -8.53
N ASP A 280 -20.64 -11.20 -8.90
CA ASP A 280 -20.49 -9.82 -8.42
C ASP A 280 -20.37 -9.72 -6.89
N GLY A 281 -19.89 -10.77 -6.22
CA GLY A 281 -19.91 -10.85 -4.76
C GLY A 281 -19.02 -9.78 -4.11
N ILE A 282 -17.83 -9.53 -4.66
CA ILE A 282 -16.92 -8.50 -4.20
C ILE A 282 -17.48 -7.10 -4.48
N GLN A 283 -17.98 -6.84 -5.68
CA GLN A 283 -18.60 -5.57 -6.05
C GLN A 283 -19.76 -5.22 -5.11
N LYS A 284 -20.66 -6.19 -4.87
CA LYS A 284 -21.78 -6.01 -3.94
C LYS A 284 -21.31 -5.74 -2.52
N LEU A 285 -20.25 -6.42 -2.06
CA LEU A 285 -19.67 -6.18 -0.75
C LEU A 285 -19.12 -4.75 -0.64
N ILE A 286 -18.36 -4.30 -1.63
CA ILE A 286 -17.79 -2.94 -1.67
C ILE A 286 -18.89 -1.88 -1.66
N THR A 287 -19.92 -2.03 -2.49
CA THR A 287 -21.06 -1.09 -2.50
C THR A 287 -21.81 -1.10 -1.16
N GLN A 288 -22.00 -2.27 -0.53
CA GLN A 288 -22.63 -2.36 0.78
C GLN A 288 -21.79 -1.68 1.86
N ASP A 289 -20.47 -1.92 1.86
CA ASP A 289 -19.53 -1.33 2.82
C ASP A 289 -19.45 0.19 2.67
N ALA A 290 -19.36 0.71 1.45
CA ALA A 290 -19.35 2.15 1.19
C ALA A 290 -20.63 2.85 1.70
N ASN A 291 -21.80 2.21 1.54
CA ASN A 291 -23.05 2.72 2.09
C ASN A 291 -23.11 2.66 3.63
N LEU A 292 -22.49 1.65 4.25
CA LEU A 292 -22.41 1.55 5.72
C LEU A 292 -21.53 2.64 6.32
N LEU A 293 -20.48 3.04 5.61
CA LEU A 293 -19.52 4.06 6.04
C LEU A 293 -19.92 5.49 5.63
N ASP A 294 -21.01 5.67 4.88
CA ASP A 294 -21.41 6.95 4.29
C ASP A 294 -20.26 7.63 3.49
N SER A 295 -19.44 6.82 2.81
CA SER A 295 -18.21 7.30 2.17
C SER A 295 -18.44 7.78 0.73
N GLU A 296 -18.93 6.90 -0.14
CA GLU A 296 -19.14 7.17 -1.57
C GLU A 296 -20.33 6.39 -2.13
N ASN A 297 -21.09 7.02 -3.04
CA ASN A 297 -22.12 6.31 -3.78
C ASN A 297 -21.50 5.63 -5.02
N LEU A 298 -21.39 4.31 -4.95
CA LEU A 298 -20.79 3.49 -6.01
C LEU A 298 -21.87 2.84 -6.88
N ASP A 299 -22.00 3.35 -8.11
CA ASP A 299 -22.73 2.63 -9.16
C ASP A 299 -21.96 1.36 -9.58
N SER A 300 -22.58 0.51 -10.41
CA SER A 300 -21.95 -0.76 -10.83
C SER A 300 -20.65 -0.57 -11.58
N GLN A 301 -20.48 0.52 -12.35
CA GLN A 301 -19.27 0.79 -13.10
C GLN A 301 -18.13 1.20 -12.15
N LEU A 302 -18.41 2.07 -11.19
CA LEU A 302 -17.43 2.50 -10.18
C LEU A 302 -17.08 1.34 -9.23
N ALA A 303 -18.06 0.53 -8.83
CA ALA A 303 -17.80 -0.66 -8.03
C ALA A 303 -16.90 -1.68 -8.77
N ASN A 304 -17.09 -1.83 -10.08
CA ASN A 304 -16.19 -2.64 -10.91
C ASN A 304 -14.79 -2.04 -10.97
N ALA A 305 -14.65 -0.74 -11.22
CA ALA A 305 -13.34 -0.08 -11.27
C ALA A 305 -12.57 -0.22 -9.94
N VAL A 306 -13.26 -0.01 -8.81
CA VAL A 306 -12.67 -0.22 -7.47
C VAL A 306 -12.28 -1.69 -7.27
N ALA A 307 -13.15 -2.64 -7.63
CA ALA A 307 -12.86 -4.06 -7.48
C ALA A 307 -11.69 -4.53 -8.36
N ASP A 308 -11.62 -4.06 -9.61
CA ASP A 308 -10.55 -4.40 -10.54
C ASP A 308 -9.22 -3.76 -10.12
N GLY A 309 -9.27 -2.61 -9.43
CA GLY A 309 -8.12 -1.91 -8.88
C GLY A 309 -7.51 -2.53 -7.62
N ILE A 310 -8.09 -3.61 -7.07
CA ILE A 310 -7.65 -4.24 -5.82
C ILE A 310 -7.41 -5.73 -6.06
N GLN A 311 -6.20 -6.20 -5.76
CA GLN A 311 -5.87 -7.62 -5.78
C GLN A 311 -5.87 -8.19 -4.36
N TRP A 312 -7.03 -8.66 -3.90
CA TRP A 312 -7.13 -9.39 -2.64
C TRP A 312 -6.27 -10.66 -2.62
N LYS A 313 -5.43 -10.79 -1.58
CA LYS A 313 -4.52 -11.92 -1.41
C LYS A 313 -5.25 -13.05 -0.69
N ASN A 314 -5.37 -14.18 -1.38
CA ASN A 314 -5.96 -15.37 -0.79
C ASN A 314 -4.94 -16.12 0.09
N THR A 315 -5.34 -17.29 0.60
CA THR A 315 -4.50 -18.14 1.45
C THR A 315 -3.22 -18.59 0.75
N VAL A 316 -3.27 -18.94 -0.54
CA VAL A 316 -2.10 -19.38 -1.30
C VAL A 316 -1.13 -18.24 -1.56
N ASP A 317 -1.64 -17.05 -1.87
CA ASP A 317 -0.82 -15.84 -2.01
C ASP A 317 -0.09 -15.52 -0.70
N ASN A 318 -0.81 -15.61 0.43
CA ASN A 318 -0.21 -15.42 1.75
C ASN A 318 0.86 -16.47 2.04
N TYR A 319 0.62 -17.76 1.77
CA TYR A 319 1.67 -18.77 1.89
C TYR A 319 2.93 -18.40 1.10
N ALA A 320 2.77 -17.94 -0.16
CA ALA A 320 3.89 -17.51 -0.97
C ALA A 320 4.62 -16.29 -0.38
N HIS A 321 3.90 -15.24 0.03
CA HIS A 321 4.49 -14.03 0.63
C HIS A 321 5.25 -14.33 1.94
N PHE A 322 4.74 -15.24 2.78
CA PHE A 322 5.39 -15.67 4.01
C PHE A 322 6.48 -16.74 3.81
N GLY A 323 6.78 -17.13 2.57
CA GLY A 323 7.84 -18.11 2.26
C GLY A 323 7.49 -19.55 2.65
N ILE A 324 6.20 -19.90 2.56
CA ILE A 324 5.64 -21.18 2.96
C ILE A 324 5.13 -21.92 1.70
N GLY A 325 5.68 -23.10 1.37
CA GLY A 325 5.27 -23.89 0.19
C GLY A 325 6.43 -24.37 -0.69
N GLN A 326 6.14 -25.05 -1.82
CA GLN A 326 7.17 -25.55 -2.75
C GLN A 326 7.77 -24.43 -3.62
N GLN A 327 9.09 -24.48 -3.83
CA GLN A 327 9.89 -23.49 -4.58
C GLN A 327 9.34 -23.08 -5.96
N SER A 328 8.59 -23.95 -6.64
CA SER A 328 8.08 -23.69 -8.00
C SER A 328 6.93 -22.67 -8.06
N THR A 329 6.09 -22.57 -7.02
CA THR A 329 5.03 -21.54 -6.91
C THR A 329 5.60 -20.20 -6.43
N VAL A 330 6.74 -20.26 -5.75
CA VAL A 330 7.44 -19.15 -5.13
C VAL A 330 8.20 -18.30 -6.16
N MET A 331 8.56 -18.86 -7.31
CA MET A 331 9.24 -18.12 -8.38
C MET A 331 8.43 -16.97 -9.01
N SER A 332 7.11 -16.90 -8.75
CA SER A 332 6.23 -15.87 -9.32
C SER A 332 5.80 -14.79 -8.33
N GLN A 333 6.07 -14.94 -7.02
CA GLN A 333 5.59 -14.04 -5.97
C GLN A 333 6.76 -13.50 -5.14
N THR A 334 6.74 -12.21 -4.82
CA THR A 334 7.78 -11.54 -4.02
C THR A 334 7.57 -11.86 -2.53
N TYR A 335 8.62 -12.27 -1.83
CA TYR A 335 8.54 -12.50 -0.39
C TYR A 335 8.26 -11.19 0.37
N LEU A 336 7.57 -11.30 1.50
CA LEU A 336 7.24 -10.16 2.35
C LEU A 336 8.49 -9.41 2.83
N GLU A 337 9.58 -10.12 3.14
CA GLU A 337 10.85 -9.51 3.54
C GLU A 337 11.44 -8.62 2.43
N ASP A 338 11.38 -9.08 1.18
CA ASP A 338 11.85 -8.32 0.02
C ASP A 338 10.94 -7.12 -0.28
N ILE A 339 9.61 -7.27 -0.13
CA ILE A 339 8.64 -6.18 -0.25
C ILE A 339 8.96 -5.07 0.75
N ILE A 340 9.12 -5.41 2.02
CA ILE A 340 9.46 -4.46 3.09
C ILE A 340 10.78 -3.74 2.77
N GLY A 341 11.81 -4.48 2.34
CA GLY A 341 13.11 -3.88 2.00
C GLY A 341 13.06 -2.94 0.79
N ASN A 342 12.26 -3.26 -0.22
CA ASN A 342 12.07 -2.41 -1.39
C ASN A 342 11.37 -1.10 -1.00
N ILE A 343 10.31 -1.18 -0.19
CA ILE A 343 9.56 -0.02 0.31
C ILE A 343 10.47 0.85 1.20
N MET A 344 11.19 0.24 2.15
CA MET A 344 12.18 0.92 2.98
C MET A 344 13.20 1.69 2.13
N SER A 345 13.70 1.08 1.05
CA SER A 345 14.61 1.75 0.12
C SER A 345 13.99 2.97 -0.55
N VAL A 346 12.71 2.94 -0.94
CA VAL A 346 12.00 4.09 -1.52
C VAL A 346 11.88 5.21 -0.48
N LEU A 347 11.44 4.89 0.73
CA LEU A 347 11.26 5.86 1.80
C LEU A 347 12.57 6.58 2.15
N ILE A 348 13.70 5.86 2.20
CA ILE A 348 15.03 6.46 2.44
C ILE A 348 15.48 7.31 1.25
N LYS A 349 15.40 6.80 0.02
CA LYS A 349 15.84 7.52 -1.19
C LYS A 349 15.09 8.84 -1.39
N THR A 350 13.81 8.87 -1.01
CA THR A 350 12.95 10.05 -1.10
C THR A 350 12.91 10.89 0.16
N LYS A 351 13.76 10.58 1.15
CA LYS A 351 13.89 11.31 2.42
C LYS A 351 12.59 11.36 3.23
N SER A 352 11.70 10.39 3.06
CA SER A 352 10.51 10.19 3.92
C SER A 352 10.95 9.79 5.33
N ILE A 353 11.96 8.93 5.40
CA ILE A 353 12.64 8.52 6.63
C ILE A 353 14.15 8.74 6.48
N PRO A 354 14.87 9.06 7.57
CA PRO A 354 16.28 9.44 7.50
C PRO A 354 17.22 8.25 7.24
N SER A 355 16.87 7.06 7.76
CA SER A 355 17.66 5.84 7.70
C SER A 355 16.77 4.63 7.99
N ASP A 356 17.27 3.43 7.71
CA ASP A 356 16.59 2.17 8.08
C ASP A 356 16.75 1.91 9.60
N PRO A 357 15.69 2.01 10.42
CA PRO A 357 15.79 1.74 11.86
C PRO A 357 15.96 0.25 12.18
N LEU A 358 15.66 -0.65 11.23
CA LEU A 358 15.71 -2.10 11.42
C LEU A 358 17.03 -2.70 10.96
N ASN A 359 17.92 -1.91 10.34
CA ASN A 359 19.21 -2.36 9.81
C ASN A 359 19.09 -3.63 8.93
N GLY A 360 18.05 -3.70 8.09
CA GLY A 360 17.76 -4.85 7.24
C GLY A 360 17.12 -6.06 7.95
N GLN A 361 16.81 -6.00 9.24
CA GLN A 361 16.15 -7.09 9.98
C GLN A 361 14.63 -7.07 9.77
N TYR A 362 14.18 -7.11 8.52
CA TYR A 362 12.77 -6.98 8.17
C TYR A 362 11.92 -8.19 8.60
N HIS A 363 12.53 -9.37 8.77
CA HIS A 363 11.88 -10.53 9.39
C HIS A 363 11.30 -10.26 10.79
N THR A 364 11.75 -9.21 11.49
CA THR A 364 11.20 -8.84 12.81
C THR A 364 9.80 -8.22 12.72
N LEU A 365 9.34 -7.82 11.53
CA LEU A 365 8.05 -7.14 11.33
C LEU A 365 6.89 -8.08 11.04
N TYR A 366 7.12 -9.36 10.77
CA TYR A 366 6.04 -10.30 10.43
C TYR A 366 6.12 -11.61 11.22
N TYR A 367 4.99 -12.30 11.32
CA TYR A 367 4.84 -13.51 12.11
C TYR A 367 4.19 -14.63 11.29
N ASP A 368 5.00 -15.61 10.88
CA ASP A 368 4.62 -16.63 9.89
C ASP A 368 3.88 -17.84 10.48
N GLN A 369 3.82 -17.99 11.80
CA GLN A 369 3.29 -19.20 12.44
C GLN A 369 1.78 -19.36 12.21
N VAL A 370 1.03 -18.27 12.05
CA VAL A 370 -0.40 -18.33 11.70
C VAL A 370 -0.56 -19.06 10.37
N MET A 371 0.20 -18.65 9.35
CA MET A 371 0.19 -19.28 8.03
C MET A 371 0.72 -20.72 8.05
N ARG A 372 1.76 -21.01 8.86
CA ARG A 372 2.26 -22.38 9.03
C ARG A 372 1.23 -23.29 9.68
N SER A 373 0.50 -22.79 10.69
CA SER A 373 -0.57 -23.54 11.36
C SER A 373 -1.65 -23.94 10.34
N LEU A 374 -2.16 -22.96 9.59
CA LEU A 374 -3.15 -23.19 8.52
C LEU A 374 -2.64 -24.16 7.44
N GLN A 375 -1.38 -24.05 7.02
CA GLN A 375 -0.83 -24.99 6.04
C GLN A 375 -0.75 -26.41 6.62
N SER A 376 -0.30 -26.54 7.87
CA SER A 376 -0.13 -27.84 8.54
C SER A 376 -1.45 -28.55 8.80
N SER A 377 -2.52 -27.78 9.05
CA SER A 377 -3.88 -28.30 9.20
C SER A 377 -4.58 -28.57 7.86
N GLN A 378 -3.88 -28.37 6.74
CA GLN A 378 -4.40 -28.50 5.37
C GLN A 378 -5.64 -27.63 5.13
N PHE A 379 -5.67 -26.43 5.75
CA PHE A 379 -6.78 -25.50 5.67
C PHE A 379 -7.13 -25.15 4.22
N HIS A 380 -8.41 -25.27 3.88
CA HIS A 380 -8.99 -24.75 2.65
C HIS A 380 -10.20 -23.86 2.99
N PRO A 381 -10.25 -22.60 2.50
CA PRO A 381 -11.29 -21.65 2.91
C PRO A 381 -12.71 -22.07 2.47
N GLY A 382 -12.83 -22.91 1.44
CA GLY A 382 -14.09 -23.49 0.99
C GLY A 382 -14.61 -24.69 1.80
N GLN A 383 -13.80 -25.28 2.67
CA GLN A 383 -14.19 -26.45 3.48
C GLN A 383 -15.30 -26.06 4.48
N ASP A 384 -16.25 -26.93 4.78
CA ASP A 384 -17.35 -26.69 5.76
C ASP A 384 -18.35 -25.56 5.45
N LEU A 385 -18.28 -24.91 4.27
CA LEU A 385 -19.22 -23.84 3.90
C LEU A 385 -20.60 -24.32 3.42
N ASN A 386 -20.93 -25.61 3.51
CA ASN A 386 -22.15 -26.21 2.93
C ASN A 386 -22.44 -25.67 1.50
N LEU A 387 -21.40 -25.44 0.71
CA LEU A 387 -21.53 -25.06 -0.69
C LEU A 387 -22.04 -26.28 -1.45
N ILE A 388 -23.18 -26.12 -2.13
CA ILE A 388 -23.84 -27.11 -2.96
C ILE A 388 -22.80 -27.87 -3.79
N LYS A 389 -22.91 -29.21 -3.84
CA LYS A 389 -21.97 -30.18 -4.45
C LYS A 389 -21.54 -29.87 -5.90
N ASP A 390 -22.19 -28.93 -6.59
CA ASP A 390 -21.88 -28.53 -7.96
C ASP A 390 -20.66 -27.59 -8.09
N LEU A 391 -20.07 -27.14 -6.98
CA LEU A 391 -18.88 -26.27 -7.00
C LEU A 391 -17.54 -27.01 -6.82
N GLN A 392 -17.54 -28.32 -6.58
CA GLN A 392 -16.31 -29.12 -6.49
C GLN A 392 -15.59 -29.30 -7.84
N ALA A 393 -16.20 -28.88 -8.95
CA ALA A 393 -15.64 -29.00 -10.30
C ALA A 393 -15.00 -27.72 -10.87
N LYS A 394 -15.01 -26.59 -10.15
CA LYS A 394 -14.25 -25.38 -10.52
C LYS A 394 -13.06 -25.19 -9.59
N VAL A 395 -12.18 -26.19 -9.58
CA VAL A 395 -10.77 -25.99 -9.18
C VAL A 395 -10.05 -25.38 -10.38
N GLU A 396 -10.47 -24.20 -10.78
CA GLU A 396 -9.58 -23.26 -11.46
C GLU A 396 -9.38 -22.14 -10.46
N THR A 397 -8.12 -21.84 -10.19
CA THR A 397 -7.58 -20.72 -9.43
C THR A 397 -8.26 -19.41 -9.82
N SER A 398 -9.49 -19.20 -9.35
CA SER A 398 -10.32 -18.03 -9.63
C SER A 398 -9.90 -16.95 -8.63
N GLY A 399 -8.68 -16.49 -8.85
CA GLY A 399 -7.94 -15.53 -8.05
C GLY A 399 -6.70 -15.04 -8.80
N SER A 400 -6.35 -15.65 -9.94
CA SER A 400 -5.56 -14.95 -10.96
C SER A 400 -6.43 -13.85 -11.58
N SER A 401 -6.52 -12.71 -10.90
CA SER A 401 -6.59 -11.45 -11.62
C SER A 401 -5.50 -11.53 -12.68
N LYS A 402 -5.85 -11.23 -13.93
CA LYS A 402 -4.89 -11.21 -15.04
C LYS A 402 -3.86 -10.13 -14.69
N ALA A 403 -2.83 -10.48 -13.94
CA ALA A 403 -1.58 -9.75 -13.99
C ALA A 403 -1.12 -9.91 -15.43
N ILE A 404 -1.42 -8.90 -16.25
CA ILE A 404 -0.96 -8.80 -17.64
C ILE A 404 0.54 -8.56 -17.54
N ALA A 405 1.31 -9.60 -17.22
CA ALA A 405 2.75 -9.55 -17.36
C ALA A 405 3.05 -9.22 -18.82
N ALA A 406 4.10 -8.43 -19.06
CA ALA A 406 4.53 -8.11 -20.42
C ALA A 406 4.62 -9.38 -21.29
N THR A 407 4.34 -9.25 -22.58
CA THR A 407 4.39 -10.36 -23.55
C THR A 407 5.43 -10.06 -24.63
N PRO A 408 6.03 -11.07 -25.28
CA PRO A 408 6.96 -10.82 -26.38
C PRO A 408 6.36 -9.93 -27.47
N LEU A 409 7.11 -8.90 -27.89
CA LEU A 409 6.69 -7.94 -28.92
C LEU A 409 7.41 -8.18 -30.25
N ASN A 410 6.72 -7.93 -31.35
CA ASN A 410 7.35 -7.78 -32.66
C ASN A 410 7.95 -6.37 -32.87
N ASP A 411 8.72 -6.17 -33.93
CA ASP A 411 9.41 -4.90 -34.20
C ASP A 411 8.48 -3.69 -34.29
N LYS A 412 7.31 -3.84 -34.93
CA LYS A 412 6.32 -2.74 -35.04
C LYS A 412 5.75 -2.38 -33.68
N GLN A 413 5.46 -3.37 -32.84
CA GLN A 413 4.96 -3.16 -31.49
C GLN A 413 5.99 -2.43 -30.61
N TRP A 414 7.27 -2.78 -30.75
CA TRP A 414 8.37 -2.07 -30.08
C TRP A 414 8.46 -0.59 -30.51
N GLU A 415 8.21 -0.30 -31.79
CA GLU A 415 8.21 1.07 -32.31
C GLU A 415 6.97 1.88 -31.88
N SER A 416 5.86 1.20 -31.56
CA SER A 416 4.62 1.82 -31.09
C SER A 416 4.50 1.94 -29.58
N LEU A 417 5.53 1.58 -28.81
CA LEU A 417 5.49 1.70 -27.35
C LEU A 417 5.29 3.15 -26.92
N MET A 418 4.41 3.36 -25.95
CA MET A 418 4.29 4.67 -25.30
C MET A 418 5.48 4.85 -24.36
N PRO A 419 6.23 5.97 -24.47
CA PRO A 419 7.33 6.23 -23.56
C PRO A 419 6.79 6.48 -22.16
N VAL A 420 7.36 5.78 -21.16
CA VAL A 420 7.04 6.00 -19.75
C VAL A 420 8.06 6.96 -19.14
N GLY A 421 9.36 6.66 -19.25
CA GLY A 421 10.42 7.56 -18.78
C GLY A 421 11.79 6.91 -18.69
N GLU A 422 12.79 7.68 -18.25
CA GLU A 422 14.15 7.19 -18.00
C GLU A 422 14.31 6.74 -16.54
N LEU A 423 14.90 5.56 -16.34
CA LEU A 423 15.12 4.99 -15.01
C LEU A 423 16.31 5.66 -14.31
N GLN A 424 16.16 5.94 -13.03
CA GLN A 424 17.25 6.40 -12.18
C GLN A 424 18.19 5.25 -11.83
N VAL A 425 19.34 5.20 -12.50
CA VAL A 425 20.38 4.18 -12.32
C VAL A 425 21.73 4.86 -12.08
N ASN A 426 22.54 4.32 -11.16
CA ASN A 426 23.89 4.82 -10.99
C ASN A 426 24.72 4.62 -12.27
N ALA A 427 25.69 5.49 -12.52
CA ALA A 427 26.48 5.42 -13.74
C ALA A 427 27.16 4.03 -13.91
N ILE A 428 26.89 3.38 -15.04
CA ILE A 428 27.48 2.09 -15.39
C ILE A 428 28.90 2.33 -15.92
N GLY A 429 29.88 1.87 -15.16
CA GLY A 429 31.31 1.95 -15.46
C GLY A 429 31.79 0.76 -16.28
N PHE A 430 32.60 1.06 -17.29
CA PHE A 430 33.24 0.10 -18.18
C PHE A 430 34.76 0.20 -18.08
N VAL A 431 35.46 -0.90 -18.31
CA VAL A 431 36.92 -0.87 -18.50
C VAL A 431 37.25 0.00 -19.72
N ARG A 432 38.28 0.85 -19.60
CA ARG A 432 38.63 1.87 -20.60
C ARG A 432 38.69 1.28 -22.01
N GLY A 433 37.99 1.91 -22.95
CA GLY A 433 37.98 1.52 -24.37
C GLY A 433 37.26 0.19 -24.67
N SER A 434 36.54 -0.39 -23.71
CA SER A 434 35.87 -1.68 -23.87
C SER A 434 34.38 -1.64 -23.50
N SER A 435 33.70 -2.76 -23.74
CA SER A 435 32.35 -3.07 -23.26
C SER A 435 32.34 -3.92 -21.98
N ASN A 436 33.51 -4.17 -21.37
CA ASN A 436 33.59 -4.96 -20.15
C ASN A 436 33.08 -4.14 -18.95
N VAL A 437 31.96 -4.57 -18.37
CA VAL A 437 31.33 -3.91 -17.22
C VAL A 437 32.14 -4.17 -15.95
N SER A 438 32.42 -3.10 -15.19
CA SER A 438 33.15 -3.18 -13.92
C SER A 438 32.40 -4.01 -12.87
N ARG A 439 33.12 -4.59 -11.89
CA ARG A 439 32.50 -5.41 -10.83
C ARG A 439 31.48 -4.63 -9.98
N SER A 440 31.73 -3.35 -9.69
CA SER A 440 30.78 -2.51 -8.96
C SER A 440 29.49 -2.29 -9.78
N SER A 441 29.62 -2.00 -11.08
CA SER A 441 28.45 -1.82 -11.95
C SER A 441 27.70 -3.10 -12.25
N GLN A 442 28.32 -4.29 -12.15
CA GLN A 442 27.58 -5.56 -12.21
C GLN A 442 26.58 -5.69 -11.06
N ARG A 443 26.92 -5.21 -9.85
CA ARG A 443 25.98 -5.18 -8.71
C ARG A 443 24.85 -4.20 -8.97
N GLU A 444 25.16 -3.03 -9.54
CA GLU A 444 24.14 -2.04 -9.93
C GLU A 444 23.17 -2.63 -10.96
N ILE A 445 23.66 -3.38 -11.95
CA ILE A 445 22.82 -4.05 -12.95
C ILE A 445 21.95 -5.14 -12.29
N ALA A 446 22.47 -5.88 -11.31
CA ALA A 446 21.67 -6.84 -10.55
C ALA A 446 20.57 -6.14 -9.75
N THR A 447 20.85 -4.99 -9.13
CA THR A 447 19.84 -4.16 -8.46
C THR A 447 18.79 -3.63 -9.44
N LEU A 448 19.20 -3.22 -10.64
CA LEU A 448 18.28 -2.80 -11.70
C LEU A 448 17.39 -3.97 -12.16
N ALA A 449 17.94 -5.17 -12.32
CA ALA A 449 17.17 -6.36 -12.67
C ALA A 449 16.09 -6.66 -11.61
N LYS A 450 16.43 -6.63 -10.33
CA LYS A 450 15.43 -6.78 -9.25
C LYS A 450 14.31 -5.74 -9.35
N ARG A 451 14.66 -4.48 -9.63
CA ARG A 451 13.66 -3.41 -9.85
C ARG A 451 12.74 -3.70 -11.04
N LEU A 452 13.29 -4.17 -12.15
CA LEU A 452 12.52 -4.50 -13.36
C LEU A 452 11.61 -5.73 -13.18
N GLN A 453 11.89 -6.60 -12.21
CA GLN A 453 10.99 -7.67 -11.79
C GLN A 453 9.77 -7.11 -11.04
N SER A 454 9.98 -6.05 -10.23
CA SER A 454 8.88 -5.30 -9.61
C SER A 454 8.10 -4.43 -10.59
N PHE A 455 8.60 -4.19 -11.81
CA PHE A 455 7.91 -3.48 -12.88
C PHE A 455 7.61 -4.44 -14.05
N PRO A 456 6.70 -5.42 -13.89
CA PRO A 456 6.55 -6.54 -14.81
C PRO A 456 6.05 -6.15 -16.21
N ASN A 457 5.45 -4.97 -16.35
CA ASN A 457 4.71 -4.56 -17.56
C ASN A 457 5.52 -3.63 -18.49
N PHE A 458 6.67 -3.14 -18.02
CA PHE A 458 7.53 -2.26 -18.82
C PHE A 458 8.43 -3.03 -19.78
N TYR A 459 8.71 -2.44 -20.93
CA TYR A 459 9.73 -2.89 -21.86
C TYR A 459 10.94 -1.98 -21.75
N LEU A 460 12.13 -2.57 -21.62
CA LEU A 460 13.36 -1.83 -21.38
C LEU A 460 14.09 -1.57 -22.70
N GLU A 461 14.41 -0.31 -22.93
CA GLU A 461 15.37 0.12 -23.93
C GLU A 461 16.71 0.50 -23.28
N VAL A 462 17.77 -0.20 -23.67
CA VAL A 462 19.15 0.04 -23.21
C VAL A 462 19.88 0.80 -24.31
N THR A 463 20.12 2.09 -24.11
CA THR A 463 20.80 2.94 -25.10
C THR A 463 22.26 3.14 -24.70
N GLY A 464 23.16 2.52 -25.43
CA GLY A 464 24.59 2.76 -25.29
C GLY A 464 24.99 4.12 -25.85
N GLN A 465 25.85 4.83 -25.13
CA GLN A 465 26.34 6.15 -25.50
C GLN A 465 27.87 6.21 -25.54
N THR A 466 28.36 7.01 -26.48
CA THR A 466 29.76 7.39 -26.59
C THR A 466 29.87 8.88 -26.87
N ARG A 467 31.06 9.40 -26.58
CA ARG A 467 31.50 10.74 -26.99
C ARG A 467 31.29 10.96 -28.49
N ALA A 468 30.99 12.19 -28.88
CA ALA A 468 30.82 12.57 -30.28
C ALA A 468 32.17 12.78 -30.98
N GLU A 469 33.24 12.98 -30.22
CA GLU A 469 34.59 13.19 -30.71
C GLU A 469 35.26 11.87 -31.16
N GLY A 470 36.11 11.94 -32.19
CA GLY A 470 36.86 10.81 -32.71
C GLY A 470 36.19 10.09 -33.88
N ASN A 471 36.51 8.81 -34.09
CA ASN A 471 35.97 8.02 -35.20
C ASN A 471 34.51 7.62 -34.90
N ALA A 472 33.58 8.14 -35.71
CA ALA A 472 32.14 7.96 -35.53
C ALA A 472 31.70 6.49 -35.59
N ASP A 473 32.26 5.69 -36.51
CA ASP A 473 31.92 4.28 -36.65
C ASP A 473 32.41 3.45 -35.47
N ALA A 474 33.65 3.69 -35.02
CA ALA A 474 34.21 3.03 -33.84
C ALA A 474 33.42 3.38 -32.57
N ASN A 475 33.02 4.65 -32.42
CA ASN A 475 32.19 5.12 -31.32
C ASN A 475 30.81 4.45 -31.35
N LYS A 476 30.16 4.39 -32.51
CA LYS A 476 28.86 3.71 -32.68
C LYS A 476 28.94 2.22 -32.36
N GLN A 477 30.00 1.54 -32.81
CA GLN A 477 30.24 0.12 -32.48
C GLN A 477 30.45 -0.09 -30.98
N LEU A 478 31.24 0.77 -30.33
CA LEU A 478 31.47 0.70 -28.89
C LEU A 478 30.19 0.94 -28.09
N ALA A 479 29.37 1.93 -28.49
CA ALA A 479 28.06 2.18 -27.91
C ALA A 479 27.16 0.93 -28.00
N LYS A 480 27.06 0.32 -29.18
CA LYS A 480 26.29 -0.92 -29.39
C LYS A 480 26.80 -2.07 -28.52
N ALA A 481 28.12 -2.25 -28.45
CA ALA A 481 28.75 -3.31 -27.65
C ALA A 481 28.50 -3.13 -26.15
N ARG A 482 28.48 -1.89 -25.65
CA ARG A 482 28.17 -1.59 -24.24
C ARG A 482 26.71 -1.86 -23.90
N ALA A 483 25.78 -1.45 -24.76
CA ALA A 483 24.36 -1.76 -24.58
C ALA A 483 24.11 -3.27 -24.54
N ALA A 484 24.71 -4.02 -25.47
CA ALA A 484 24.60 -5.48 -25.51
C ALA A 484 25.19 -6.17 -24.26
N ALA A 485 26.34 -5.70 -23.77
CA ALA A 485 26.95 -6.24 -22.56
C ALA A 485 26.06 -6.04 -21.32
N VAL A 486 25.41 -4.89 -21.21
CA VAL A 486 24.44 -4.62 -20.13
C VAL A 486 23.19 -5.48 -20.28
N ALA A 487 22.63 -5.59 -21.48
CA ALA A 487 21.46 -6.44 -21.76
C ALA A 487 21.71 -7.91 -21.38
N SER A 488 22.87 -8.46 -21.76
CA SER A 488 23.25 -9.83 -21.40
C SER A 488 23.39 -10.03 -19.88
N LEU A 489 23.87 -9.02 -19.15
CA LEU A 489 23.92 -9.07 -17.70
C LEU A 489 22.51 -8.98 -17.07
N LEU A 490 21.61 -8.18 -17.61
CA LEU A 490 20.21 -8.14 -17.16
C LEU A 490 19.51 -9.48 -17.38
N GLU A 491 19.73 -10.10 -18.54
CA GLU A 491 19.24 -11.44 -18.86
C GLU A 491 19.74 -12.49 -17.87
N LYS A 492 21.05 -12.47 -17.58
CA LYS A 492 21.65 -13.34 -16.57
C LYS A 492 21.06 -13.13 -15.17
N ASN A 493 20.54 -11.94 -14.87
CA ASN A 493 19.85 -11.63 -13.62
C ASN A 493 18.32 -11.84 -13.69
N GLY A 494 17.83 -12.55 -14.71
CA GLY A 494 16.44 -13.04 -14.79
C GLY A 494 15.46 -12.09 -15.48
N ILE A 495 15.93 -11.10 -16.23
CA ILE A 495 15.06 -10.31 -17.11
C ILE A 495 14.97 -11.02 -18.46
N PRO A 496 13.76 -11.38 -18.94
CA PRO A 496 13.65 -12.02 -20.24
C PRO A 496 14.22 -11.16 -21.37
N ASP A 497 14.95 -11.78 -22.31
CA ASP A 497 15.57 -11.11 -23.44
C ASP A 497 14.57 -10.32 -24.29
N TRP A 498 13.36 -10.87 -24.49
CA TRP A 498 12.27 -10.24 -25.22
C TRP A 498 11.70 -8.98 -24.55
N ARG A 499 12.06 -8.70 -23.27
CA ARG A 499 11.76 -7.42 -22.60
C ARG A 499 12.81 -6.35 -22.84
N ILE A 500 13.93 -6.68 -23.49
CA ILE A 500 15.07 -5.78 -23.64
C ILE A 500 15.33 -5.49 -25.11
N ARG A 501 15.38 -4.21 -25.48
CA ARG A 501 15.87 -3.75 -26.78
C ARG A 501 17.09 -2.89 -26.59
N THR A 502 18.15 -3.14 -27.36
CA THR A 502 19.37 -2.31 -27.31
C THR A 502 19.40 -1.31 -28.45
N LYS A 503 19.79 -0.07 -28.16
CA LYS A 503 20.10 0.96 -29.16
C LYS A 503 21.47 1.56 -28.93
N ALA A 504 21.97 2.26 -29.94
CA ALA A 504 23.20 3.05 -29.86
C ALA A 504 22.88 4.47 -30.31
N ALA A 505 23.27 5.47 -29.51
CA ALA A 505 23.09 6.87 -29.82
C ALA A 505 24.38 7.65 -29.49
N PRO A 506 24.70 8.73 -30.22
CA PRO A 506 25.72 9.67 -29.78
C PRO A 506 25.28 10.33 -28.46
N SER A 507 26.23 10.68 -27.58
CA SER A 507 25.91 11.41 -26.35
C SER A 507 25.25 12.75 -26.66
N GLY A 508 24.07 13.01 -26.09
CA GLY A 508 23.36 14.28 -26.21
C GLY A 508 23.83 15.37 -25.23
N ASN A 509 24.59 15.01 -24.19
CA ASN A 509 25.05 15.94 -23.15
C ASN A 509 26.54 16.27 -23.31
N GLN A 510 26.89 17.57 -23.25
CA GLN A 510 28.27 18.06 -23.18
C GLN A 510 28.76 18.28 -21.74
N ASN A 511 27.86 18.25 -20.76
CA ASN A 511 28.17 18.52 -19.36
C ASN A 511 28.62 17.25 -18.62
N GLY A 512 29.91 16.91 -18.69
CA GLY A 512 30.74 16.22 -17.67
C GLY A 512 30.30 14.88 -17.02
N GLN A 513 29.02 14.63 -16.76
CA GLN A 513 28.43 13.42 -16.20
C GLN A 513 27.93 12.50 -17.31
N PHE A 514 28.85 12.02 -18.15
CA PHE A 514 28.51 11.10 -19.25
C PHE A 514 28.09 9.75 -18.69
N GLN A 515 26.79 9.43 -18.71
CA GLN A 515 26.35 8.04 -18.58
C GLN A 515 26.69 7.29 -19.86
N SER A 516 27.42 6.17 -19.75
CA SER A 516 27.77 5.36 -20.92
C SER A 516 26.59 4.54 -21.44
N VAL A 517 25.52 4.42 -20.64
CA VAL A 517 24.29 3.70 -20.96
C VAL A 517 23.12 4.43 -20.29
N ILE A 518 22.04 4.64 -21.04
CA ILE A 518 20.75 5.14 -20.56
C ILE A 518 19.74 3.99 -20.57
N PHE A 519 18.84 3.99 -19.59
CA PHE A 519 17.78 3.01 -19.43
C PHE A 519 16.43 3.70 -19.56
N SER A 520 15.72 3.47 -20.65
CA SER A 520 14.39 4.03 -20.89
C SER A 520 13.37 2.91 -20.86
N VAL A 521 12.19 3.17 -20.28
CA VAL A 521 11.09 2.21 -20.26
C VAL A 521 9.91 2.71 -21.06
N GLY A 522 9.27 1.79 -21.77
CA GLY A 522 8.02 2.00 -22.49
C GLY A 522 6.98 0.96 -22.10
N GLN A 523 5.73 1.24 -22.43
CA GLN A 523 4.61 0.33 -22.19
C GLN A 523 3.69 0.27 -23.42
N GLN A 524 2.88 -0.78 -23.48
CA GLN A 524 1.81 -0.83 -24.47
C GLN A 524 0.73 0.22 -24.11
N PRO A 525 0.03 0.79 -25.10
CA PRO A 525 -1.15 1.61 -24.86
C PRO A 525 -2.15 0.93 -23.92
N TYR A 526 -2.75 1.70 -23.01
CA TYR A 526 -3.82 1.26 -22.10
C TYR A 526 -5.06 0.81 -22.87
#